data_AF-A0A1F2XXT5-F1
#
_entry.id   AF-A0A1F2XXT5-F1
#
_cell.length_a   1.000
_cell.length_b   1.000
_cell.length_c   1.000
_cell.angle_alpha   90.00
_cell.angle_beta   90.00
_cell.angle_gamma   90.00
#
_symmetry.space_group_name_H-M   'P 1'
#
loop_
_entity.id
_entity.type
_entity.pdbx_description
1 polymer ?
#
loop_
_entity_poly.entity_id
_entity_poly.type
_entity_poly.pdbx_seq_one_letter_code
_entity_poly.pdbx_strand_id
1 'polypeptide(L)'
;ILLKIVGALYLSYLGIKLLIAGVKTWNSSPQQLAASTDQSTLQTLHPFRSALTISLLNPKAILFYLSFFMQFVDPNYAYPALSFALLSIILQIISMAYLSILIFSGIKLASYFNRQFKVAAVAVATVGLLFCGFGLKLALSTL
;
A
#
# COMPACT_ATOMS: atom_id res chain seq x y z
N ILE A 1 -11.77 -11.50 21.34
CA ILE A 1 -11.89 -10.21 22.09
C ILE A 1 -10.57 -9.42 22.10
N LEU A 2 -9.45 -9.98 22.58
CA LEU A 2 -8.19 -9.23 22.72
C LEU A 2 -7.68 -8.63 21.39
N LEU A 3 -7.60 -9.45 20.33
CA LEU A 3 -7.17 -9.01 19.00
C LEU A 3 -8.07 -7.88 18.43
N LYS A 4 -9.37 -7.91 18.72
CA LYS A 4 -10.35 -6.91 18.30
C LYS A 4 -10.09 -5.57 18.99
N ILE A 5 -9.87 -5.59 20.31
CA ILE A 5 -9.58 -4.38 21.10
C ILE A 5 -8.24 -3.77 20.67
N VAL A 6 -7.20 -4.60 20.52
CA VAL A 6 -5.88 -4.15 20.05
C VAL A 6 -5.98 -3.56 18.64
N GLY A 7 -6.69 -4.24 17.74
CA GLY A 7 -6.95 -3.74 16.39
C GLY A 7 -7.68 -2.40 16.39
N ALA A 8 -8.75 -2.27 17.17
CA ALA A 8 -9.54 -1.04 17.28
C ALA A 8 -8.71 0.14 17.80
N LEU A 9 -7.94 -0.07 18.88
CA LEU A 9 -7.02 0.94 19.41
C LEU A 9 -5.98 1.37 18.38
N TYR A 10 -5.38 0.42 17.66
CA TYR A 10 -4.38 0.72 16.65
C TYR A 10 -4.97 1.51 15.47
N LEU A 11 -6.15 1.12 14.98
CA LEU A 11 -6.88 1.82 13.91
C LEU A 11 -7.24 3.25 14.32
N SER A 12 -7.78 3.43 15.53
CA SER A 12 -8.10 4.75 16.07
C SER A 12 -6.85 5.60 16.27
N TYR A 13 -5.75 5.03 16.79
CA TYR A 13 -4.47 5.73 16.92
C TYR A 13 -3.94 6.22 15.57
N LEU A 14 -3.95 5.35 14.55
CA LEU A 14 -3.50 5.73 13.21
C LEU A 14 -4.40 6.80 12.59
N GLY A 15 -5.72 6.68 12.76
CA GLY A 15 -6.69 7.67 12.30
C GLY A 15 -6.47 9.04 12.92
N ILE A 16 -6.28 9.12 14.25
CA ILE A 16 -5.97 10.37 14.97
C ILE A 16 -4.66 10.97 14.47
N LYS A 17 -3.62 10.14 14.28
CA LYS A 17 -2.32 10.60 13.76
C LYS A 17 -2.45 11.24 12.37
N LEU A 18 -3.29 10.66 11.50
CA LEU A 18 -3.58 11.21 10.18
C LEU A 18 -4.39 12.52 10.26
N LEU A 19 -5.37 12.62 11.18
CA LEU A 19 -6.12 13.85 11.39
C LEU A 19 -5.20 15.00 11.83
N ILE A 20 -4.32 14.74 12.81
CA ILE A 20 -3.35 15.73 13.29
C ILE A 20 -2.41 16.14 12.14
N ALA A 21 -1.94 15.19 11.33
CA ALA A 21 -1.11 15.47 10.17
C ALA A 21 -1.84 16.35 9.13
N GLY A 22 -3.11 16.05 8.83
CA GLY A 22 -3.93 16.85 7.92
C GLY A 22 -4.11 18.29 8.41
N VAL A 23 -4.46 18.48 9.69
CA VAL A 23 -4.62 19.82 10.29
C VAL A 23 -3.30 20.60 10.27
N LYS A 24 -2.17 19.93 10.59
CA LYS A 24 -0.85 20.55 10.53
C LYS A 24 -0.52 21.01 9.11
N THR A 25 -0.73 20.17 8.10
CA THR A 25 -0.49 20.52 6.69
C THR A 25 -1.42 21.64 6.21
N TRP A 26 -2.67 21.70 6.68
CA TRP A 26 -3.60 22.78 6.35
C TRP A 26 -3.15 24.14 6.88
N ASN A 27 -2.59 24.16 8.10
CA ASN A 27 -2.12 25.37 8.78
C ASN A 27 -0.70 25.81 8.39
N SER A 28 0.03 25.00 7.62
CA SER A 28 1.39 25.31 7.19
C SER A 28 1.43 26.30 6.03
N SER A 29 2.46 27.16 6.02
CA SER A 29 2.76 28.07 4.90
C SER A 29 3.56 27.36 3.80
N PRO A 30 3.32 27.63 2.50
CA PRO A 30 4.01 27.00 1.36
C PRO A 30 5.55 26.93 1.50
N GLN A 31 6.15 27.94 2.14
CA GLN A 31 7.59 28.03 2.37
C GLN A 31 8.13 26.93 3.31
N GLN A 32 7.36 26.51 4.32
CA GLN A 32 7.75 25.48 5.29
C GLN A 32 7.63 24.06 4.72
N LEU A 33 6.75 23.84 3.74
CA LEU A 33 6.57 22.53 3.12
C LEU A 33 7.69 22.22 2.13
N ALA A 34 8.17 23.22 1.39
CA ALA A 34 9.32 23.09 0.50
C ALA A 34 10.58 22.67 1.28
N ALA A 35 10.84 23.32 2.43
CA ALA A 35 11.99 23.00 3.29
C ALA A 35 11.91 21.60 3.94
N SER A 36 10.72 21.05 4.10
CA SER A 36 10.50 19.71 4.69
C SER A 36 10.74 18.57 3.68
N THR A 37 10.63 18.85 2.38
CA THR A 37 10.74 17.85 1.30
C THR A 37 12.20 17.43 1.06
N ASP A 38 13.13 18.37 1.24
CA ASP A 38 14.59 18.14 1.09
C ASP A 38 15.20 17.27 2.20
N GLN A 39 14.50 17.05 3.32
CA GLN A 39 15.02 16.25 4.45
C GLN A 39 14.72 14.75 4.35
N SER A 40 14.15 14.26 3.26
CA SER A 40 14.03 12.82 3.03
C SER A 40 15.33 12.23 2.49
N THR A 41 16.40 12.36 3.27
CA THR A 41 17.58 11.50 3.20
C THR A 41 17.16 10.07 3.57
N LEU A 42 16.45 9.38 2.67
CA LEU A 42 16.50 7.93 2.58
C LEU A 42 17.85 7.58 1.93
N GLN A 43 18.91 7.90 2.66
CA GLN A 43 20.26 7.49 2.35
C GLN A 43 20.30 5.95 2.33
N THR A 44 20.63 5.40 1.17
CA THR A 44 21.42 4.15 1.01
C THR A 44 20.76 2.78 1.21
N LEU A 45 19.43 2.66 1.28
CA LEU A 45 18.80 1.35 1.08
C LEU A 45 18.55 1.14 -0.41
N HIS A 46 19.18 0.13 -1.03
CA HIS A 46 18.84 -0.30 -2.39
C HIS A 46 17.39 -0.81 -2.40
N PRO A 47 16.40 -0.01 -2.83
CA PRO A 47 14.99 -0.33 -2.61
C PRO A 47 14.61 -1.59 -3.39
N PHE A 48 15.22 -1.75 -4.57
CA PHE A 48 15.08 -2.95 -5.40
C PHE A 48 15.55 -4.22 -4.67
N ARG A 49 16.73 -4.21 -4.04
CA ARG A 49 17.25 -5.38 -3.32
C ARG A 49 16.34 -5.73 -2.15
N SER A 50 15.91 -4.72 -1.40
CA SER A 50 15.03 -4.92 -0.25
C SER A 50 13.66 -5.46 -0.68
N ALA A 51 13.06 -4.88 -1.72
CA ALA A 51 11.79 -5.36 -2.26
C ALA A 51 11.91 -6.78 -2.83
N LEU A 52 13.00 -7.06 -3.56
CA LEU A 52 13.26 -8.38 -4.12
C LEU A 52 13.43 -9.43 -3.03
N THR A 53 14.25 -9.17 -2.01
CA THR A 53 14.46 -10.12 -0.91
C THR A 53 13.17 -10.34 -0.12
N ILE A 54 12.44 -9.28 0.24
CA ILE A 54 11.16 -9.41 0.96
C ILE A 54 10.14 -10.21 0.12
N SER A 55 10.06 -9.95 -1.18
CA SER A 55 9.12 -10.65 -2.07
C SER A 55 9.48 -12.12 -2.25
N LEU A 56 10.78 -12.42 -2.43
CA LEU A 56 11.27 -13.79 -2.61
C LEU A 56 11.17 -14.62 -1.32
N LEU A 57 11.34 -13.99 -0.15
CA LEU A 57 11.21 -14.63 1.16
C LEU A 57 9.76 -14.63 1.69
N ASN A 58 8.75 -14.28 0.87
CA ASN A 58 7.36 -14.26 1.30
C ASN A 58 6.66 -15.61 1.02
N PRO A 59 6.61 -16.54 2.00
CA PRO A 59 6.01 -17.87 1.78
C PRO A 59 4.51 -17.77 1.47
N LYS A 60 3.83 -16.76 2.00
CA LYS A 60 2.41 -16.54 1.74
C LYS A 60 2.16 -16.24 0.26
N ALA A 61 2.99 -15.39 -0.35
CA ALA A 61 2.87 -15.06 -1.77
C ALA A 61 3.14 -16.29 -2.65
N ILE A 62 4.19 -17.06 -2.34
CA ILE A 62 4.54 -18.28 -3.07
C ILE A 62 3.39 -19.29 -3.00
N LEU A 63 2.88 -19.58 -1.81
CA LEU A 63 1.78 -20.53 -1.62
C LEU A 63 0.49 -20.07 -2.30
N PHE A 64 0.22 -18.76 -2.31
CA PHE A 64 -0.90 -18.19 -3.05
C PHE A 64 -0.77 -18.43 -4.55
N TYR A 65 0.38 -18.09 -5.17
CA TYR A 65 0.59 -18.30 -6.59
C TYR A 65 0.57 -19.78 -6.96
N LEU A 66 1.18 -20.65 -6.16
CA LEU A 66 1.14 -22.10 -6.38
C LEU A 66 -0.30 -22.61 -6.36
N SER A 67 -1.08 -22.26 -5.33
CA SER A 67 -2.47 -22.68 -5.20
C SER A 67 -3.36 -22.13 -6.30
N PHE A 68 -3.09 -20.90 -6.76
CA PHE A 68 -3.81 -20.28 -7.87
C PHE A 68 -3.47 -20.96 -9.19
N PHE A 69 -2.19 -21.16 -9.50
CA PHE A 69 -1.74 -21.77 -10.75
C PHE A 69 -2.18 -23.23 -10.89
N MET A 70 -2.13 -24.01 -9.80
CA MET A 70 -2.60 -25.39 -9.80
C MET A 70 -4.10 -25.52 -10.20
N GLN A 71 -4.91 -24.47 -10.03
CA GLN A 71 -6.31 -24.47 -10.49
C GLN A 71 -6.45 -24.38 -12.02
N PHE A 72 -5.41 -23.94 -12.72
CA PHE A 72 -5.43 -23.73 -14.18
C PHE A 72 -4.49 -24.67 -14.95
N VAL A 73 -3.68 -25.45 -14.25
CA VAL A 73 -2.74 -26.41 -14.85
C VAL A 73 -3.32 -27.82 -14.75
N ASP A 74 -3.52 -28.48 -15.90
CA ASP A 74 -3.91 -29.89 -15.94
C ASP A 74 -2.73 -30.76 -15.48
N PRO A 75 -2.88 -31.56 -14.40
CA PRO A 75 -1.82 -32.45 -13.92
C PRO A 75 -1.46 -33.58 -14.90
N ASN A 76 -2.34 -33.92 -15.84
CA ASN A 76 -2.10 -34.98 -16.84
C ASN A 76 -1.43 -34.48 -18.11
N TYR A 77 -1.18 -33.18 -18.23
CA TYR A 77 -0.48 -32.61 -19.38
C TYR A 77 0.99 -33.04 -19.40
N ALA A 78 1.51 -33.36 -20.58
CA ALA A 78 2.89 -33.87 -20.71
C ALA A 78 3.98 -32.86 -20.30
N TYR A 79 3.67 -31.55 -20.29
CA TYR A 79 4.62 -30.47 -20.00
C TYR A 79 4.06 -29.43 -19.02
N PRO A 80 3.78 -29.79 -17.75
CA PRO A 80 3.15 -28.87 -16.80
C PRO A 80 4.01 -27.62 -16.53
N ALA A 81 5.34 -27.76 -16.56
CA ALA A 81 6.28 -26.64 -16.43
C ALA A 81 6.08 -25.54 -17.48
N LEU A 82 5.65 -25.90 -18.71
CA LEU A 82 5.34 -24.92 -19.76
C LEU A 82 4.10 -24.10 -19.40
N SER A 83 3.06 -24.74 -18.87
CA SER A 83 1.85 -24.07 -18.40
C SER A 83 2.16 -23.11 -17.25
N PHE A 84 2.98 -23.54 -16.29
CA PHE A 84 3.48 -22.67 -15.22
C PHE A 84 4.27 -21.46 -15.75
N ALA A 85 5.16 -21.68 -16.73
CA ALA A 85 5.94 -20.61 -17.34
C ALA A 85 5.05 -19.59 -18.08
N LEU A 86 4.11 -20.06 -18.90
CA LEU A 86 3.16 -19.21 -19.61
C LEU A 86 2.31 -18.38 -18.64
N LEU A 87 1.75 -19.01 -17.60
CA LEU A 87 0.92 -18.33 -16.62
C LEU A 87 1.71 -17.30 -15.81
N SER A 88 2.97 -17.61 -15.49
CA SER A 88 3.91 -16.66 -14.85
C SER A 88 4.21 -15.45 -15.73
N ILE A 89 4.45 -15.66 -17.04
CA ILE A 89 4.71 -14.57 -17.99
C ILE A 89 3.48 -13.66 -18.13
N ILE A 90 2.29 -14.24 -18.31
CA ILE A 90 1.05 -13.47 -18.40
C ILE A 90 0.86 -12.63 -17.14
N LEU A 91 1.01 -13.24 -15.96
CA LEU A 91 0.87 -12.55 -14.70
C LEU A 91 1.92 -11.44 -14.53
N GLN A 92 3.16 -11.68 -14.95
CA GLN A 92 4.24 -10.69 -14.91
C GLN A 92 3.96 -9.49 -15.82
N ILE A 93 3.42 -9.70 -17.03
CA ILE A 93 3.03 -8.61 -17.94
C ILE A 93 1.91 -7.77 -17.32
N ILE A 94 0.87 -8.42 -16.79
CA ILE A 94 -0.25 -7.73 -16.14
C ILE A 94 0.25 -6.93 -14.92
N SER A 95 1.08 -7.56 -14.08
CA SER A 95 1.67 -6.93 -12.90
C SER A 95 2.51 -5.71 -13.29
N MET A 96 3.37 -5.83 -14.31
CA MET A 96 4.22 -4.75 -14.78
C MET A 96 3.41 -3.59 -15.36
N ALA A 97 2.38 -3.89 -16.15
CA ALA A 97 1.47 -2.86 -16.67
C ALA A 97 0.73 -2.14 -15.52
N TYR A 98 0.16 -2.89 -14.59
CA TYR A 98 -0.56 -2.35 -13.44
C TYR A 98 0.33 -1.46 -12.56
N LEU A 99 1.52 -1.95 -12.19
CA LEU A 99 2.48 -1.21 -11.37
C LEU A 99 3.00 0.03 -12.10
N SER A 100 3.23 -0.05 -13.41
CA SER A 100 3.65 1.11 -14.21
C SER A 100 2.57 2.20 -14.20
N ILE A 101 1.31 1.83 -14.46
CA ILE A 101 0.17 2.75 -14.38
C ILE A 101 0.08 3.37 -12.99
N LEU A 102 0.22 2.56 -11.94
CA LEU A 102 0.18 3.02 -10.56
C LEU A 102 1.31 4.03 -10.24
N ILE A 103 2.55 3.75 -10.68
CA ILE A 103 3.70 4.62 -10.46
C ILE A 103 3.52 5.95 -11.21
N PHE A 104 3.23 5.92 -12.51
CA PHE A 104 3.11 7.14 -13.31
C PHE A 104 1.91 7.99 -12.86
N SER A 105 0.78 7.35 -12.53
CA SER A 105 -0.39 8.04 -11.99
C SER A 105 -0.08 8.62 -10.60
N GLY A 106 0.62 7.85 -9.75
CA GLY A 106 1.05 8.29 -8.43
C GLY A 106 1.96 9.51 -8.46
N ILE A 107 2.95 9.55 -9.37
CA ILE A 107 3.84 10.70 -9.55
C ILE A 107 3.04 11.94 -9.97
N LYS A 108 2.13 11.80 -10.95
CA LYS A 108 1.27 12.91 -11.39
C LYS A 108 0.37 13.40 -10.26
N LEU A 109 -0.28 12.49 -9.54
CA LEU A 109 -1.18 12.84 -8.44
C LEU A 109 -0.42 13.49 -7.27
N ALA A 110 0.76 12.97 -6.92
CA ALA A 110 1.63 13.57 -5.92
C ALA A 110 2.07 14.98 -6.30
N SER A 111 2.44 15.22 -7.57
CA SER A 111 2.79 16.56 -8.05
C SER A 111 1.61 17.53 -7.97
N TYR A 112 0.40 17.06 -8.28
CA TYR A 112 -0.82 17.85 -8.17
C TYR A 112 -1.14 18.20 -6.71
N PHE A 113 -1.01 17.23 -5.81
CA PHE A 113 -1.27 17.40 -4.37
C PHE A 113 -0.22 18.27 -3.67
N ASN A 114 1.04 18.20 -4.09
CA ASN A 114 2.08 19.11 -3.59
C ASN A 114 1.79 20.57 -3.99
N ARG A 115 1.21 20.80 -5.16
CA ARG A 115 0.80 22.14 -5.60
C ARG A 115 -0.47 22.63 -4.88
N GLN A 116 -1.35 21.71 -4.49
CA GLN A 116 -2.59 21.99 -3.75
C GLN A 116 -2.58 21.35 -2.35
N PHE A 117 -1.63 21.75 -1.51
CA PHE A 117 -1.39 21.17 -0.18
C PHE A 117 -2.64 21.13 0.73
N LYS A 118 -3.60 22.05 0.53
CA LYS A 118 -4.90 22.02 1.21
C LYS A 118 -5.78 20.84 0.81
N VAL A 119 -5.80 20.47 -0.46
CA VAL A 119 -6.52 19.28 -0.95
C VAL A 119 -5.87 18.02 -0.40
N ALA A 120 -4.53 17.98 -0.37
CA ALA A 120 -3.79 16.89 0.27
C ALA A 120 -4.14 16.76 1.76
N ALA A 121 -4.19 17.88 2.49
CA ALA A 121 -4.57 17.92 3.90
C ALA A 121 -5.98 17.39 4.16
N VAL A 122 -6.97 17.77 3.34
CA VAL A 122 -8.35 17.26 3.43
C VAL A 122 -8.42 15.77 3.10
N ALA A 123 -7.69 15.31 2.08
CA ALA A 123 -7.63 13.90 1.74
C ALA A 123 -7.07 13.07 2.89
N VAL A 124 -5.95 13.51 3.49
CA VAL A 124 -5.33 12.85 4.64
C VAL A 124 -6.26 12.85 5.86
N ALA A 125 -6.94 13.96 6.14
CA ALA A 125 -7.91 14.04 7.23
C ALA A 125 -9.11 13.11 6.99
N THR A 126 -9.62 13.01 5.76
CA THR A 126 -10.71 12.10 5.38
C THR A 126 -10.31 10.64 5.62
N VAL A 127 -9.09 10.25 5.24
CA VAL A 127 -8.58 8.90 5.54
C VAL A 127 -8.47 8.69 7.05
N GLY A 128 -8.01 9.69 7.80
CA GLY A 128 -7.98 9.63 9.26
C GLY A 128 -9.35 9.41 9.89
N LEU A 129 -10.39 10.12 9.42
CA LEU A 129 -11.78 9.92 9.83
C LEU A 129 -12.26 8.49 9.54
N LEU A 130 -11.98 7.97 8.35
CA LEU A 130 -12.33 6.60 7.98
C LEU A 130 -11.67 5.57 8.90
N PHE A 131 -10.39 5.75 9.24
CA PHE A 131 -9.67 4.86 10.17
C PHE A 131 -10.24 4.92 11.59
N CYS A 132 -10.57 6.11 12.10
CA CYS A 132 -11.27 6.25 13.38
C CYS A 132 -12.64 5.56 13.34
N GLY A 133 -13.41 5.75 12.25
CA GLY A 133 -14.70 5.11 12.04
C GLY A 133 -14.60 3.58 11.99
N PHE A 134 -13.60 3.04 11.29
CA PHE A 134 -13.32 1.61 11.27
C PHE A 134 -12.88 1.07 12.64
N GLY A 135 -12.05 1.81 13.37
CA GLY A 135 -11.66 1.45 14.74
C GLY A 135 -12.87 1.38 15.67
N LEU A 136 -13.76 2.37 15.59
CA LEU A 136 -15.00 2.41 16.37
C LEU A 136 -15.95 1.28 15.98
N LYS A 137 -16.17 1.06 14.67
CA LYS A 137 -16.96 -0.05 14.15
C LYS A 137 -16.40 -1.39 14.58
N LEU A 138 -15.07 -1.55 14.55
CA LEU A 138 -14.39 -2.76 15.00
C LEU A 138 -14.52 -2.93 16.51
N ALA A 139 -14.56 -1.88 17.32
CA ALA A 139 -14.83 -1.99 18.75
C ALA A 139 -16.29 -2.42 19.02
N LEU A 140 -17.23 -1.88 18.25
CA LEU A 140 -18.68 -2.10 18.39
C LEU A 140 -19.16 -3.39 17.71
N SER A 141 -18.37 -4.01 16.82
CA SER A 141 -18.79 -5.23 16.11
C SER A 141 -18.95 -6.40 17.07
N THR A 142 -20.18 -6.82 17.34
CA THR A 142 -20.45 -8.04 18.10
C THR A 142 -19.91 -9.26 17.32
N LEU A 143 -19.39 -10.23 18.05
CA LEU A 143 -18.89 -11.50 17.49
C LEU A 143 -20.06 -12.31 16.91
#